data_AF-A0A3P1WTN6-F1
#
_entry.id   AF-A0A3P1WTN6-F1
#
_cell.length_a   1.000
_cell.length_b   1.000
_cell.length_c   1.000
_cell.angle_alpha   90.00
_cell.angle_beta   90.00
_cell.angle_gamma   90.00
#
_symmetry.space_group_name_H-M   'P 1'
#
loop_
_entity.id
_entity.type
_entity.pdbx_description
1 polymer ?
#
loop_
_entity_poly.entity_id
_entity_poly.type
_entity_poly.pdbx_seq_one_letter_code
_entity_poly.pdbx_strand_id
1 'polypeptide(L)'
;MTRRRVPSSQPQLDLPGVEPEPSRRRSRRPRRIEAELPQHPETWAEQPGFDFDAAPADPPLDRYGLRALEHWRHHAPPGQRDVADPRRFFAELGERLANRIEELATPEEAALPATLPPLERIGQISRIRRRAEELALTEQLQLIDEIGQAEERRLEDLLSSLPSSELVDDELVRLEDEVARSHELDADPTPTTTQEQAREELMRMRDLLATAHDPAKAVAERIKAAEEARNLTGRWSRRT
;
A
#
# COMPACT_ATOMS: atom_id res chain seq x y z
N MET A 1 29.71 -35.67 36.17
CA MET A 1 28.69 -34.92 35.41
C MET A 1 27.41 -35.73 35.40
N THR A 2 26.48 -35.36 36.29
CA THR A 2 25.35 -36.20 36.71
C THR A 2 24.08 -35.74 35.99
N ARG A 3 23.52 -36.58 35.10
CA ARG A 3 22.28 -36.28 34.36
C ARG A 3 21.07 -36.47 35.28
N ARG A 4 20.42 -35.36 35.65
CA ARG A 4 19.17 -35.33 36.41
C ARG A 4 18.01 -35.55 35.44
N ARG A 5 17.34 -36.71 35.51
CA ARG A 5 16.08 -36.98 34.81
C ARG A 5 14.95 -36.24 35.52
N VAL A 6 14.19 -35.44 34.78
CA VAL A 6 12.93 -34.84 35.23
C VAL A 6 11.80 -35.80 34.82
N PRO A 7 10.93 -36.25 35.74
CA PRO A 7 9.76 -37.03 35.38
C PRO A 7 8.66 -36.12 34.80
N SER A 8 8.19 -36.52 33.61
CA SER A 8 7.05 -35.93 32.92
C SER A 8 5.76 -36.47 33.56
N SER A 9 5.00 -35.60 34.22
CA SER A 9 3.64 -35.89 34.67
C SER A 9 2.69 -34.95 33.96
N GLN A 10 2.10 -35.40 32.86
CA GLN A 10 0.90 -34.78 32.30
C GLN A 10 -0.33 -35.44 32.94
N PRO A 11 -1.28 -34.66 33.50
CA PRO A 11 -2.57 -35.19 33.89
C PRO A 11 -3.40 -35.51 32.64
N GLN A 12 -3.79 -36.77 32.54
CA GLN A 12 -4.66 -37.33 31.52
C GLN A 12 -6.10 -36.85 31.80
N LEU A 13 -6.59 -35.93 30.96
CA LEU A 13 -7.99 -35.50 30.97
C LEU A 13 -8.84 -36.60 30.32
N ASP A 14 -9.58 -37.33 31.16
CA ASP A 14 -10.67 -38.22 30.75
C ASP A 14 -11.78 -37.38 30.10
N LEU A 15 -11.90 -37.46 28.78
CA LEU A 15 -13.07 -36.98 28.06
C LEU A 15 -14.04 -38.14 27.82
N PRO A 16 -15.33 -38.00 28.16
CA PRO A 16 -16.33 -39.04 27.96
C PRO A 16 -16.57 -39.32 26.48
N GLY A 17 -16.79 -40.60 26.17
CA GLY A 17 -16.81 -41.19 24.84
C GLY A 17 -17.78 -40.52 23.86
N VAL A 18 -17.21 -40.16 22.70
CA VAL A 18 -17.97 -39.86 21.49
C VAL A 18 -18.03 -41.15 20.69
N GLU A 19 -19.22 -41.75 20.61
CA GLU A 19 -19.48 -42.90 19.76
C GLU A 19 -19.27 -42.57 18.27
N PRO A 20 -18.74 -43.50 17.46
CA PRO A 20 -18.53 -43.30 16.03
C PRO A 20 -19.84 -43.47 15.25
N GLU A 21 -20.33 -42.38 14.67
CA GLU A 21 -21.47 -42.40 13.73
C GLU A 21 -21.06 -43.04 12.37
N PRO A 22 -21.92 -43.88 11.76
CA PRO A 22 -21.57 -44.74 10.64
C PRO A 22 -21.55 -44.03 9.28
N SER A 23 -20.40 -44.19 8.62
CA SER A 23 -20.12 -44.06 7.19
C SER A 23 -21.32 -44.29 6.25
N ARG A 24 -21.91 -43.22 5.72
CA ARG A 24 -22.76 -43.29 4.52
C ARG A 24 -21.92 -43.06 3.26
N ARG A 25 -21.40 -44.16 2.73
CA ARG A 25 -20.91 -44.27 1.35
C ARG A 25 -22.04 -43.92 0.38
N ARG A 26 -21.92 -42.81 -0.35
CA ARG A 26 -22.65 -42.60 -1.60
C ARG A 26 -21.67 -42.61 -2.77
N SER A 27 -21.53 -43.81 -3.33
CA SER A 27 -20.93 -44.07 -4.63
C SER A 27 -21.71 -43.33 -5.71
N ARG A 28 -21.23 -42.18 -6.17
CA ARG A 28 -21.68 -41.59 -7.44
C ARG A 28 -20.74 -42.04 -8.54
N ARG A 29 -21.23 -42.95 -9.38
CA ARG A 29 -20.62 -43.30 -10.68
C ARG A 29 -20.42 -42.01 -11.49
N PRO A 30 -19.26 -41.76 -12.09
CA PRO A 30 -19.13 -40.71 -13.09
C PRO A 30 -19.91 -41.13 -14.35
N ARG A 31 -20.87 -40.30 -14.77
CA ARG A 31 -21.44 -40.38 -16.11
C ARG A 31 -20.33 -40.03 -17.09
N ARG A 32 -20.02 -40.95 -18.00
CA ARG A 32 -19.20 -40.72 -19.18
C ARG A 32 -19.93 -39.70 -20.04
N ILE A 33 -19.46 -38.46 -20.03
CA ILE A 33 -19.85 -37.45 -21.03
C ILE A 33 -18.96 -37.76 -22.23
N GLU A 34 -19.54 -38.33 -23.27
CA GLU A 34 -18.89 -38.45 -24.56
C GLU A 34 -18.66 -37.04 -25.09
N ALA A 35 -17.38 -36.68 -25.20
CA ALA A 35 -16.93 -35.45 -25.81
C ALA A 35 -17.15 -35.55 -27.33
N GLU A 36 -18.25 -35.00 -27.82
CA GLU A 36 -18.29 -34.53 -29.20
C GLU A 36 -17.50 -33.22 -29.24
N LEU A 37 -16.22 -33.33 -29.65
CA LEU A 37 -15.40 -32.20 -30.04
C LEU A 37 -15.90 -31.68 -31.40
N PRO A 38 -16.46 -30.46 -31.49
CA PRO A 38 -16.70 -29.86 -32.80
C PRO A 38 -15.36 -29.59 -33.49
N GLN A 39 -15.17 -30.22 -34.65
CA GLN A 39 -13.98 -30.13 -35.48
C GLN A 39 -13.96 -28.84 -36.32
N HIS A 40 -14.00 -27.66 -35.72
CA HIS A 40 -13.60 -26.42 -36.42
C HIS A 40 -13.04 -25.41 -35.41
N PRO A 41 -11.81 -24.89 -35.60
CA PRO A 41 -11.33 -23.75 -34.83
C PRO A 41 -12.03 -22.50 -35.37
N GLU A 42 -13.20 -22.17 -34.83
CA GLU A 42 -13.74 -20.83 -34.98
C GLU A 42 -12.80 -19.88 -34.27
N THR A 43 -12.06 -19.13 -35.07
CA THR A 43 -11.28 -17.97 -34.67
C THR A 43 -12.21 -17.01 -33.94
N TRP A 44 -11.96 -16.80 -32.65
CA TRP A 44 -12.67 -15.89 -31.74
C TRP A 44 -12.64 -14.40 -32.15
N ALA A 45 -12.21 -14.07 -33.37
CA ALA A 45 -11.86 -12.73 -33.81
C ALA A 45 -12.97 -11.98 -34.58
N GLU A 46 -14.15 -12.57 -34.80
CA GLU A 46 -15.19 -11.94 -35.63
C GLU A 46 -16.57 -11.89 -34.95
N GLN A 47 -16.62 -11.51 -33.66
CA GLN A 47 -17.87 -11.01 -33.09
C GLN A 47 -18.04 -9.51 -33.40
N PRO A 48 -19.09 -9.10 -34.13
CA PRO A 48 -19.34 -7.69 -34.40
C PRO A 48 -19.79 -6.99 -33.11
N GLY A 49 -18.94 -6.10 -32.59
CA GLY A 49 -19.17 -5.34 -31.36
C GLY A 49 -18.02 -5.36 -30.35
N PHE A 50 -16.92 -6.07 -30.63
CA PHE A 50 -15.71 -6.07 -29.79
C PHE A 50 -14.73 -5.01 -30.27
N ASP A 51 -14.78 -3.83 -29.64
CA ASP A 51 -13.90 -2.70 -29.93
C ASP A 51 -12.51 -2.94 -29.30
N PHE A 52 -11.52 -3.35 -30.11
CA PHE A 52 -10.14 -3.59 -29.65
C PHE A 52 -9.39 -2.30 -29.27
N ASP A 53 -9.98 -1.12 -29.53
CA ASP A 53 -9.45 0.19 -29.16
C ASP A 53 -10.00 0.71 -27.81
N ALA A 54 -10.79 -0.08 -27.08
CA ALA A 54 -11.14 0.23 -25.70
C ALA A 54 -9.90 0.08 -24.79
N ALA A 55 -9.56 1.16 -24.08
CA ALA A 55 -8.48 1.26 -23.08
C ALA A 55 -8.28 -0.05 -22.28
N PRO A 56 -7.04 -0.42 -21.91
CA PRO A 56 -6.73 -1.75 -21.40
C PRO A 56 -7.64 -2.06 -20.20
N ALA A 57 -8.49 -3.06 -20.40
CA ALA A 57 -9.30 -3.65 -19.34
C ALA A 57 -8.37 -3.92 -18.15
N ASP A 58 -8.77 -3.42 -16.98
CA ASP A 58 -8.04 -3.52 -15.72
C ASP A 58 -7.21 -4.82 -15.59
N PRO A 59 -5.96 -4.74 -15.09
CA PRO A 59 -5.09 -5.90 -15.00
C PRO A 59 -5.77 -7.05 -14.24
N PRO A 60 -5.63 -8.30 -14.71
CA PRO A 60 -6.15 -9.45 -13.99
C PRO A 60 -5.43 -9.58 -12.64
N LEU A 61 -6.20 -9.74 -11.56
CA LEU A 61 -5.67 -9.92 -10.22
C LEU A 61 -5.36 -11.40 -9.98
N ASP A 62 -4.15 -11.72 -9.54
CA ASP A 62 -3.81 -13.03 -9.00
C ASP A 62 -4.45 -13.24 -7.60
N ARG A 63 -4.47 -14.49 -7.11
CA ARG A 63 -5.02 -14.90 -5.81
C ARG A 63 -4.51 -14.04 -4.65
N TYR A 64 -3.24 -13.64 -4.67
CA TYR A 64 -2.65 -12.82 -3.63
C TYR A 64 -3.11 -11.38 -3.72
N GLY A 65 -3.23 -10.84 -4.94
CA GLY A 65 -3.79 -9.52 -5.19
C GLY A 65 -5.25 -9.43 -4.74
N LEU A 66 -6.06 -10.46 -5.02
CA LEU A 66 -7.44 -10.56 -4.55
C LEU A 66 -7.54 -10.59 -3.03
N ARG A 67 -6.73 -11.42 -2.36
CA ARG A 67 -6.71 -11.51 -0.89
C ARG A 67 -6.28 -10.19 -0.25
N ALA A 68 -5.26 -9.54 -0.79
CA ALA A 68 -4.77 -8.26 -0.29
C ALA A 68 -5.81 -7.15 -0.48
N LEU A 69 -6.43 -7.08 -1.66
CA LEU A 69 -7.52 -6.14 -1.95
C LEU A 69 -8.71 -6.37 -1.01
N GLU A 70 -9.11 -7.62 -0.78
CA GLU A 70 -10.20 -7.96 0.13
C GLU A 70 -9.86 -7.54 1.57
N HIS A 71 -8.67 -7.87 2.06
CA HIS A 71 -8.21 -7.46 3.38
C HIS A 71 -8.21 -5.93 3.53
N TRP A 72 -7.67 -5.22 2.52
CA TRP A 72 -7.67 -3.76 2.50
C TRP A 72 -9.08 -3.17 2.56
N ARG A 73 -10.03 -3.70 1.78
CA ARG A 73 -11.42 -3.22 1.81
C ARG A 73 -12.07 -3.33 3.20
N HIS A 74 -11.69 -4.34 3.99
CA HIS A 74 -12.24 -4.57 5.32
C HIS A 74 -11.50 -3.81 6.42
N HIS A 75 -10.18 -3.62 6.29
CA HIS A 75 -9.32 -3.15 7.38
C HIS A 75 -8.64 -1.80 7.13
N ALA A 76 -8.71 -1.24 5.92
CA ALA A 76 -8.11 0.06 5.62
C ALA A 76 -8.74 1.16 6.49
N PRO A 77 -7.91 1.98 7.17
CA PRO A 77 -8.37 3.14 7.92
C PRO A 77 -9.25 4.07 7.07
N PRO A 78 -10.22 4.79 7.66
CA PRO A 78 -11.16 5.64 6.92
C PRO A 78 -10.53 6.75 6.04
N GLY A 79 -9.23 7.03 6.13
CA GLY A 79 -8.52 7.99 5.28
C GLY A 79 -7.51 7.39 4.29
N GLN A 80 -7.30 6.06 4.30
CA GLN A 80 -6.36 5.39 3.39
C GLN A 80 -7.08 4.59 2.29
N ARG A 81 -8.41 4.65 2.23
CA ARG A 81 -9.18 3.92 1.20
C ARG A 81 -9.00 4.48 -0.21
N ASP A 82 -8.51 5.72 -0.33
CA ASP A 82 -8.29 6.41 -1.60
C ASP A 82 -6.92 6.12 -2.20
N VAL A 83 -6.68 4.85 -2.55
CA VAL A 83 -5.63 4.53 -3.53
C VAL A 83 -6.19 4.91 -4.90
N ALA A 84 -5.49 5.76 -5.65
CA ALA A 84 -5.98 6.30 -6.93
C ALA A 84 -6.32 5.22 -7.98
N ASP A 85 -5.63 4.08 -7.93
CA ASP A 85 -5.93 2.87 -8.69
C ASP A 85 -5.64 1.64 -7.82
N PRO A 86 -6.60 1.23 -6.96
CA PRO A 86 -6.39 0.12 -6.04
C PRO A 86 -6.19 -1.18 -6.81
N ARG A 87 -6.90 -1.34 -7.93
CA ARG A 87 -6.90 -2.60 -8.68
C ARG A 87 -5.54 -2.88 -9.29
N ARG A 88 -4.91 -1.87 -9.90
CA ARG A 88 -3.54 -1.98 -10.40
C ARG A 88 -2.53 -2.20 -9.29
N PHE A 89 -2.62 -1.43 -8.20
CA PHE A 89 -1.73 -1.58 -7.05
C PHE A 89 -1.74 -3.02 -6.50
N PHE A 90 -2.93 -3.59 -6.28
CA PHE A 90 -3.06 -4.95 -5.76
C PHE A 90 -2.70 -6.02 -6.78
N ALA A 91 -2.84 -5.76 -8.09
CA ALA A 91 -2.34 -6.64 -9.14
C ALA A 91 -0.80 -6.72 -9.10
N GLU A 92 -0.12 -5.58 -9.08
CA GLU A 92 1.34 -5.48 -8.99
C GLU A 92 1.87 -6.07 -7.66
N LEU A 93 1.15 -5.86 -6.54
CA LEU A 93 1.49 -6.48 -5.26
C LEU A 93 1.34 -8.02 -5.32
N GLY A 94 0.25 -8.50 -5.90
CA GLY A 94 0.00 -9.93 -6.06
C GLY A 94 1.07 -10.62 -6.91
N GLU A 95 1.44 -9.99 -8.03
CA GLU A 95 2.51 -10.48 -8.92
C GLU A 95 3.87 -10.53 -8.20
N ARG A 96 4.24 -9.46 -7.49
CA ARG A 96 5.48 -9.45 -6.69
C ARG A 96 5.52 -10.56 -5.64
N LEU A 97 4.41 -10.77 -4.92
CA LEU A 97 4.30 -11.85 -3.94
C LEU A 97 4.40 -13.22 -4.60
N ALA A 98 3.72 -13.44 -5.73
CA ALA A 98 3.78 -14.70 -6.46
C ALA A 98 5.21 -15.03 -6.88
N ASN A 99 5.90 -14.07 -7.50
CA ASN A 99 7.29 -14.21 -7.93
C ASN A 99 8.21 -14.50 -6.73
N ARG A 100 8.03 -13.77 -5.62
CA ARG A 100 8.85 -13.98 -4.41
C ARG A 100 8.65 -15.37 -3.80
N ILE A 101 7.42 -15.87 -3.80
CA ILE A 101 7.11 -17.22 -3.32
C ILE A 101 7.75 -18.27 -4.21
N GLU A 102 7.73 -18.08 -5.53
CA GLU A 102 8.43 -18.97 -6.46
C GLU A 102 9.94 -18.96 -6.26
N GLU A 103 10.55 -17.79 -6.09
CA GLU A 103 11.99 -17.65 -5.79
C GLU A 103 12.40 -18.41 -4.53
N LEU A 104 11.57 -18.35 -3.47
CA LEU A 104 11.82 -19.03 -2.20
C LEU A 104 11.55 -20.54 -2.28
N ALA A 105 10.47 -20.95 -2.95
CA ALA A 105 10.03 -22.35 -2.97
C ALA A 105 10.82 -23.20 -3.97
N THR A 106 11.12 -22.69 -5.17
CA THR A 106 11.78 -23.44 -6.25
C THR A 106 13.08 -24.15 -5.83
N PRO A 107 14.05 -23.51 -5.15
CA PRO A 107 15.28 -24.19 -4.74
C PRO A 107 15.02 -25.31 -3.71
N GLU A 108 14.08 -25.12 -2.79
CA GLU A 108 13.71 -26.15 -1.81
C GLU A 108 12.95 -27.31 -2.45
N GLU A 109 12.06 -27.04 -3.40
CA GLU A 109 11.36 -28.07 -4.18
C GLU A 109 12.33 -28.91 -5.02
N ALA A 110 13.31 -28.26 -5.65
CA ALA A 110 14.35 -28.91 -6.44
C ALA A 110 15.28 -29.79 -5.58
N ALA A 111 15.46 -29.45 -4.30
CA ALA A 111 16.27 -30.22 -3.36
C ALA A 111 15.57 -31.51 -2.85
N LEU A 112 14.29 -31.75 -3.18
CA LEU A 112 13.56 -32.93 -2.73
C LEU A 112 14.09 -34.23 -3.39
N PRO A 113 14.40 -35.28 -2.60
CA PRO A 113 14.85 -36.57 -3.12
C PRO A 113 13.94 -37.16 -4.19
N ALA A 114 14.51 -37.52 -5.36
CA ALA A 114 13.80 -38.18 -6.46
C ALA A 114 13.07 -39.47 -6.05
N THR A 115 13.55 -40.12 -5.00
CA THR A 115 13.04 -41.40 -4.46
C THR A 115 11.81 -41.27 -3.57
N LEU A 116 11.37 -40.06 -3.24
CA LEU A 116 10.19 -39.83 -2.39
C LEU A 116 8.91 -40.41 -3.02
N PRO A 117 8.05 -41.10 -2.25
CA PRO A 117 6.72 -41.50 -2.69
C PRO A 117 5.91 -40.29 -3.17
N PRO A 118 5.09 -40.41 -4.23
CA PRO A 118 4.39 -39.26 -4.83
C PRO A 118 3.54 -38.45 -3.84
N LEU A 119 2.79 -39.12 -2.96
CA LEU A 119 1.94 -38.44 -1.98
C LEU A 119 2.77 -37.67 -0.94
N GLU A 120 3.88 -38.26 -0.50
CA GLU A 120 4.79 -37.61 0.44
C GLU A 120 5.46 -36.39 -0.21
N ARG A 121 5.89 -36.52 -1.47
CA ARG A 121 6.41 -35.40 -2.25
C ARG A 121 5.42 -34.24 -2.34
N ILE A 122 4.14 -34.50 -2.64
CA ILE A 122 3.10 -33.45 -2.67
C ILE A 122 2.96 -32.78 -1.30
N GLY A 123 2.98 -33.57 -0.22
CA GLY A 123 2.96 -33.04 1.14
C GLY A 123 4.17 -32.14 1.46
N GLN A 124 5.36 -32.52 1.01
CA GLN A 124 6.58 -31.72 1.17
C GLN A 124 6.50 -30.41 0.37
N ILE A 125 6.15 -30.47 -0.91
CA ILE A 125 5.96 -29.29 -1.77
C ILE A 125 4.96 -28.33 -1.14
N SER A 126 3.83 -28.84 -0.64
CA SER A 126 2.81 -28.01 0.01
C SER A 126 3.34 -27.28 1.26
N ARG A 127 4.19 -27.94 2.06
CA ARG A 127 4.82 -27.31 3.23
C ARG A 127 5.86 -26.27 2.84
N ILE A 128 6.68 -26.56 1.83
CA ILE A 128 7.68 -25.62 1.29
C ILE A 128 6.98 -24.35 0.79
N ARG A 129 5.95 -24.49 -0.05
CA ARG A 129 5.20 -23.35 -0.58
C ARG A 129 4.52 -22.53 0.51
N ARG A 130 3.93 -23.18 1.50
CA ARG A 130 3.31 -22.48 2.64
C ARG A 130 4.35 -21.66 3.42
N ARG A 131 5.53 -22.24 3.68
CA ARG A 131 6.61 -21.53 4.36
C ARG A 131 7.12 -20.34 3.53
N ALA A 132 7.27 -20.54 2.22
CA ALA A 132 7.65 -19.47 1.30
C ALA A 132 6.61 -18.33 1.29
N GLU A 133 5.32 -18.65 1.30
CA GLU A 133 4.23 -17.67 1.42
C GLU A 133 4.31 -16.87 2.74
N GLU A 134 4.51 -17.55 3.87
CA GLU A 134 4.66 -16.89 5.18
C GLU A 134 5.87 -15.93 5.21
N LEU A 135 7.00 -16.34 4.63
CA LEU A 135 8.20 -15.50 4.52
C LEU A 135 7.98 -14.29 3.61
N ALA A 136 7.45 -14.50 2.40
CA ALA A 136 7.22 -13.44 1.42
C ALA A 136 6.25 -12.36 1.96
N LEU A 137 5.20 -12.77 2.67
CA LEU A 137 4.27 -11.83 3.31
C LEU A 137 4.95 -11.02 4.42
N THR A 138 5.82 -11.64 5.21
CA THR A 138 6.56 -10.97 6.28
C THR A 138 7.53 -9.93 5.72
N GLU A 139 8.31 -10.30 4.70
CA GLU A 139 9.23 -9.37 4.00
C GLU A 139 8.47 -8.18 3.40
N GLN A 140 7.32 -8.44 2.77
CA GLN A 140 6.51 -7.38 2.17
C GLN A 140 5.93 -6.41 3.21
N LEU A 141 5.50 -6.91 4.37
CA LEU A 141 5.02 -6.05 5.47
C LEU A 141 6.14 -5.19 6.04
N GLN A 142 7.35 -5.74 6.20
CA GLN A 142 8.51 -4.98 6.63
C GLN A 142 8.84 -3.86 5.66
N LEU A 143 8.83 -4.13 4.36
CA LEU A 143 9.09 -3.12 3.33
C LEU A 143 8.06 -1.98 3.36
N ILE A 144 6.78 -2.28 3.61
CA ILE A 144 5.74 -1.24 3.74
C ILE A 144 5.99 -0.37 4.99
N ASP A 145 6.36 -0.97 6.12
CA ASP A 145 6.70 -0.24 7.35
C ASP A 145 7.93 0.65 7.16
N GLU A 146 8.99 0.13 6.52
CA GLU A 146 10.20 0.89 6.21
C GLU A 146 9.92 2.11 5.32
N ILE A 147 9.06 1.96 4.31
CA ILE A 147 8.63 3.08 3.45
C ILE A 147 7.87 4.13 4.27
N GLY A 148 6.90 3.70 5.09
CA GLY A 148 6.13 4.63 5.92
C GLY A 148 7.01 5.41 6.89
N GLN A 149 7.99 4.76 7.51
CA GLN A 149 8.96 5.42 8.38
C GLN A 149 9.89 6.38 7.61
N ALA A 150 10.27 6.05 6.38
CA ALA A 150 11.08 6.92 5.54
C ALA A 150 10.32 8.20 5.15
N GLU A 151 9.02 8.09 4.86
CA GLU A 151 8.16 9.24 4.60
C GLU A 151 8.03 10.15 5.82
N GLU A 152 7.84 9.59 7.02
CA GLU A 152 7.77 10.39 8.25
C GLU A 152 9.10 11.12 8.54
N ARG A 153 10.24 10.44 8.39
CA ARG A 153 11.56 11.08 8.53
C ARG A 153 11.75 12.20 7.52
N ARG A 154 11.35 11.99 6.26
CA ARG A 154 11.40 13.03 5.23
C ARG A 154 10.52 14.23 5.60
N LEU A 155 9.32 13.97 6.15
CA LEU A 155 8.44 15.04 6.61
C LEU A 155 9.10 15.84 7.74
N GLU A 156 9.71 15.16 8.72
CA GLU A 156 10.41 15.82 9.81
C GLU A 156 11.59 16.69 9.32
N ASP A 157 12.39 16.17 8.37
CA ASP A 157 13.47 16.93 7.72
C ASP A 157 12.92 18.17 7.00
N LEU A 158 11.80 18.03 6.27
CA LEU A 158 11.17 19.13 5.56
C LEU A 158 10.64 20.19 6.54
N LEU A 159 9.90 19.79 7.57
CA LEU A 159 9.35 20.68 8.59
C LEU A 159 10.46 21.45 9.31
N SER A 160 11.58 20.79 9.58
CA SER A 160 12.76 21.42 10.20
C SER A 160 13.42 22.49 9.33
N SER A 161 13.22 22.44 8.00
CA SER A 161 13.78 23.40 7.04
C SER A 161 12.87 24.60 6.75
N LEU A 162 11.61 24.56 7.21
CA LEU A 162 10.61 25.59 6.93
C LEU A 162 10.69 26.75 7.94
N PRO A 163 10.27 27.96 7.53
CA PRO A 163 10.07 29.05 8.48
C PRO A 163 8.97 28.69 9.49
N SER A 164 9.06 29.23 10.71
CA SER A 164 7.99 29.11 11.70
C SER A 164 6.74 29.86 11.21
N SER A 165 5.55 29.38 11.60
CA SER A 165 4.29 30.08 11.29
C SER A 165 4.30 31.51 11.80
N GLU A 166 4.84 31.72 13.01
CA GLU A 166 4.93 33.06 13.63
C GLU A 166 5.76 34.03 12.78
N LEU A 167 6.85 33.57 12.16
CA LEU A 167 7.66 34.42 11.27
C LEU A 167 6.86 34.86 10.04
N VAL A 168 6.01 33.98 9.51
CA VAL A 168 5.15 34.31 8.36
C VAL A 168 4.07 35.31 8.75
N ASP A 169 3.48 35.14 9.94
CA ASP A 169 2.46 36.04 10.47
C ASP A 169 3.04 37.42 10.78
N ASP A 170 4.22 37.49 11.40
CA ASP A 170 4.95 38.74 11.65
C ASP A 170 5.22 39.50 10.33
N GLU A 171 5.60 38.77 9.29
CA GLU A 171 5.92 39.38 8.00
C GLU A 171 4.70 39.80 7.19
N LEU A 172 3.55 39.15 7.41
CA LEU A 172 2.26 39.65 6.95
C LEU A 172 1.91 40.98 7.62
N VAL A 173 2.05 41.08 8.94
CA VAL A 173 1.79 42.33 9.68
C VAL A 173 2.72 43.44 9.18
N ARG A 174 4.01 43.15 9.01
CA ARG A 174 4.98 44.12 8.50
C ARG A 174 4.61 44.65 7.12
N LEU A 175 4.16 43.77 6.22
CA LEU A 175 3.71 44.16 4.88
C LEU A 175 2.45 45.03 4.93
N GLU A 176 1.50 44.71 5.81
CA GLU A 176 0.29 45.51 6.02
C GLU A 176 0.61 46.91 6.57
N ASP A 177 1.54 47.02 7.52
CA ASP A 177 2.05 48.30 8.03
C ASP A 177 2.80 49.11 6.96
N GLU A 178 3.50 48.45 6.05
CA GLU A 178 4.15 49.12 4.91
C GLU A 178 3.12 49.68 3.92
N VAL A 179 2.11 48.88 3.57
CA VAL A 179 1.00 49.30 2.71
C VAL A 179 0.25 50.49 3.34
N ALA A 180 -0.03 50.44 4.65
CA ALA A 180 -0.65 51.55 5.37
C ALA A 180 0.18 52.84 5.31
N ARG A 181 1.51 52.74 5.49
CA ARG A 181 2.42 53.89 5.38
C ARG A 181 2.50 54.45 3.96
N SER A 182 2.47 53.60 2.93
CA SER A 182 2.39 54.05 1.54
C SER A 182 1.10 54.84 1.28
N HIS A 183 -0.04 54.40 1.82
CA HIS A 183 -1.31 55.11 1.70
C HIS A 183 -1.34 56.49 2.37
N GLU A 184 -0.54 56.71 3.42
CA GLU A 184 -0.44 58.02 4.06
C GLU A 184 0.39 59.03 3.25
N LEU A 185 1.31 58.55 2.42
CA LEU A 185 2.24 59.36 1.64
C LEU A 185 1.75 59.64 0.22
N ASP A 186 1.02 58.69 -0.38
CA ASP A 186 0.49 58.79 -1.75
C ASP A 186 -0.97 59.25 -1.77
N ALA A 187 -1.34 60.07 -2.75
CA ALA A 187 -2.72 60.53 -2.94
C ALA A 187 -3.67 59.45 -3.49
N ASP A 188 -3.12 58.31 -3.96
CA ASP A 188 -3.88 57.19 -4.50
C ASP A 188 -3.75 55.96 -3.57
N PRO A 189 -4.85 55.52 -2.92
CA PRO A 189 -4.80 54.52 -1.86
C PRO A 189 -4.83 53.08 -2.40
N THR A 190 -4.25 52.79 -3.56
CA THR A 190 -4.23 51.41 -4.09
C THR A 190 -2.87 50.75 -3.83
N PRO A 191 -2.83 49.53 -3.25
CA PRO A 191 -1.59 48.80 -3.09
C PRO A 191 -0.95 48.53 -4.45
N THR A 192 0.37 48.51 -4.49
CA THR A 192 1.08 48.16 -5.72
C THR A 192 0.89 46.67 -6.04
N THR A 193 0.88 46.29 -7.32
CA THR A 193 0.79 44.88 -7.74
C THR A 193 1.86 44.00 -7.09
N THR A 194 3.03 44.55 -6.78
CA THR A 194 4.11 43.83 -6.07
C THR A 194 3.76 43.54 -4.62
N GLN A 195 3.15 44.49 -3.90
CA GLN A 195 2.72 44.30 -2.51
C GLN A 195 1.55 43.29 -2.42
N GLU A 196 0.61 43.35 -3.36
CA GLU A 196 -0.50 42.41 -3.44
C GLU A 196 0.00 40.97 -3.67
N GLN A 197 0.93 40.78 -4.62
CA GLN A 197 1.56 39.48 -4.87
C GLN A 197 2.35 38.97 -3.65
N ALA A 198 3.08 39.83 -2.94
CA ALA A 198 3.81 39.44 -1.73
C ALA A 198 2.84 38.98 -0.62
N ARG A 199 1.71 39.68 -0.46
CA ARG A 199 0.68 39.31 0.51
C ARG A 199 0.05 37.96 0.19
N GLU A 200 -0.32 37.72 -1.07
CA GLU A 200 -0.87 36.43 -1.52
C GLU A 200 0.12 35.27 -1.29
N GLU A 201 1.40 35.47 -1.58
CA GLU A 201 2.43 34.44 -1.37
C GLU A 201 2.60 34.10 0.11
N LEU A 202 2.62 35.11 1.00
CA LEU A 202 2.69 34.91 2.45
C LEU A 202 1.44 34.21 3.01
N MET A 203 0.24 34.63 2.57
CA MET A 203 -1.03 33.99 2.93
C MET A 203 -1.06 32.52 2.49
N ARG A 204 -0.64 32.24 1.27
CA ARG A 204 -0.54 30.86 0.77
C ARG A 204 0.48 30.05 1.57
N MET A 205 1.63 30.62 1.91
CA MET A 205 2.65 29.96 2.71
C MET A 205 2.12 29.60 4.09
N ARG A 206 1.39 30.50 4.75
CA ARG A 206 0.73 30.24 6.04
C ARG A 206 -0.23 29.05 5.97
N ASP A 207 -1.09 29.00 4.96
CA ASP A 207 -2.07 27.91 4.80
C ASP A 207 -1.39 26.55 4.51
N LEU A 208 -0.28 26.57 3.75
CA LEU A 208 0.54 25.38 3.49
C LEU A 208 1.26 24.90 4.76
N LEU A 209 1.79 25.82 5.57
CA LEU A 209 2.40 25.48 6.87
C LEU A 209 1.37 24.87 7.82
N ALA A 210 0.16 25.42 7.87
CA ALA A 210 -0.94 24.85 8.66
C ALA A 210 -1.26 23.41 8.22
N THR A 211 -1.31 23.17 6.90
CA THR A 211 -1.56 21.82 6.35
C THR A 211 -0.40 20.86 6.65
N ALA A 212 0.84 21.30 6.55
CA ALA A 212 2.02 20.48 6.79
C ALA A 212 2.13 20.01 8.27
N HIS A 213 1.73 20.88 9.20
CA HIS A 213 1.77 20.60 10.64
C HIS A 213 0.52 19.90 11.19
N ASP A 214 -0.55 19.77 10.39
CA ASP A 214 -1.79 19.12 10.82
C ASP A 214 -1.63 17.58 10.90
N PRO A 215 -1.64 16.97 12.11
CA PRO A 215 -1.51 15.52 12.25
C PRO A 215 -2.74 14.75 11.77
N ALA A 216 -3.88 15.41 11.52
CA ALA A 216 -5.07 14.77 10.98
C ALA A 216 -4.96 14.51 9.47
N LYS A 217 -4.00 15.15 8.79
CA LYS A 217 -3.76 14.97 7.34
C LYS A 217 -2.86 13.78 7.06
N ALA A 218 -3.04 13.18 5.88
CA ALA A 218 -2.18 12.09 5.44
C ALA A 218 -0.72 12.58 5.29
N VAL A 219 0.25 11.74 5.64
CA VAL A 219 1.70 12.07 5.57
C VAL A 219 2.08 12.57 4.18
N ALA A 220 1.59 11.93 3.11
CA ALA A 220 1.82 12.36 1.74
C ALA A 220 1.30 13.78 1.44
N GLU A 221 0.14 14.15 1.97
CA GLU A 221 -0.44 15.51 1.82
C GLU A 221 0.40 16.52 2.59
N ARG A 222 0.84 16.17 3.80
CA ARG A 222 1.71 17.01 4.65
C ARG A 222 3.07 17.24 3.99
N ILE A 223 3.69 16.19 3.42
CA ILE A 223 4.94 16.29 2.65
C ILE A 223 4.76 17.24 1.47
N LYS A 224 3.69 17.06 0.67
CA LYS A 224 3.42 17.93 -0.48
C LYS A 224 3.26 19.39 -0.06
N ALA A 225 2.51 19.65 1.01
CA ALA A 225 2.33 20.99 1.55
C ALA A 225 3.66 21.61 2.02
N ALA A 226 4.49 20.81 2.71
CA ALA A 226 5.82 21.23 3.16
C ALA A 226 6.76 21.58 1.99
N GLU A 227 6.75 20.80 0.91
CA GLU A 227 7.54 21.10 -0.28
C GLU A 227 7.08 22.37 -1.00
N GLU A 228 5.77 22.57 -1.13
CA GLU A 228 5.22 23.80 -1.70
C GLU A 228 5.59 25.03 -0.85
N ALA A 229 5.51 24.93 0.47
CA ALA A 229 5.94 25.98 1.39
C ALA A 229 7.43 26.30 1.23
N ARG A 230 8.29 25.27 1.16
CA ARG A 230 9.75 25.45 0.97
C ARG A 230 10.06 26.16 -0.36
N ASN A 231 9.33 25.81 -1.41
CA ASN A 231 9.48 26.45 -2.72
C ASN A 231 9.07 27.93 -2.69
N LEU A 232 8.03 28.28 -1.93
CA LEU A 232 7.62 29.68 -1.70
C LEU A 232 8.69 30.43 -0.91
N THR A 233 9.21 29.86 0.17
CA THR A 233 10.29 30.46 0.97
C THR A 233 11.52 30.76 0.10
N GLY A 234 11.93 29.82 -0.74
CA GLY A 234 13.06 30.02 -1.65
C GLY A 234 12.82 31.06 -2.75
N ARG A 235 11.58 31.39 -3.10
CA ARG A 235 11.25 32.52 -4.00
C ARG A 235 11.29 33.84 -3.25
N TRP A 236 10.74 33.87 -2.04
CA TRP A 236 10.70 35.06 -1.19
C TRP A 236 12.12 35.53 -0.81
N SER A 237 13.01 34.63 -0.35
CA SER A 237 14.40 34.98 0.00
C SER A 237 15.27 35.47 -1.16
N ARG A 238 14.83 35.31 -2.42
CA ARG A 238 15.52 35.87 -3.59
C ARG A 238 15.03 37.27 -3.97
N ARG A 239 13.92 37.72 -3.38
CA ARG A 239 13.25 38.99 -3.69
C ARG A 239 13.57 40.07 -2.64
N THR A 240 13.83 39.67 -1.40
CA THR A 240 14.40 40.48 -0.30
C THR A 240 15.91 40.60 -0.41
#